data_AF-A0A9X8VDQ3-F1
#
_entry.id   AF-A0A9X8VDQ3-F1
#
_cell.length_a   1.000
_cell.length_b   1.000
_cell.length_c   1.000
_cell.angle_alpha   90.00
_cell.angle_beta   90.00
_cell.angle_gamma   90.00
#
_symmetry.space_group_name_H-M   'P 1'
#
loop_
_entity.id
_entity.type
_entity.pdbx_description
1 polymer ?
#
loop_
_entity_poly.entity_id
_entity_poly.type
_entity_poly.pdbx_seq_one_letter_code
_entity_poly.pdbx_strand_id
1 'polypeptide(L)' 'MQSGNQTFINQLKDIVGGPQLLTGDRNTERYRKGFRSGEGQALAVVFPTSLL' A
#
# COMPACT_ATOMS: atom_id res chain seq x y z
N MET A 1 -0.80 20.32 -8.96
CA MET A 1 0.44 19.58 -8.69
C MET A 1 0.08 18.35 -7.85
N GLN A 2 0.45 17.14 -8.25
CA GLN A 2 0.21 15.95 -7.41
C GLN A 2 1.06 16.06 -6.13
N SER A 3 0.52 15.62 -5.00
CA SER A 3 1.28 15.56 -3.75
C SER A 3 2.41 14.53 -3.85
N GLY A 4 3.49 14.70 -3.08
CA GLY A 4 4.63 13.76 -3.10
C GLY A 4 4.20 12.31 -2.84
N ASN A 5 3.23 12.11 -1.95
CA ASN A 5 2.63 10.80 -1.68
C ASN A 5 1.91 10.20 -2.89
N GLN A 6 1.15 11.01 -3.64
CA GLN A 6 0.44 10.52 -4.81
C GLN A 6 1.42 10.12 -5.93
N THR A 7 2.49 10.90 -6.12
CA THR A 7 3.56 10.56 -7.06
C THR A 7 4.21 9.23 -6.69
N PHE A 8 4.53 9.02 -5.41
CA PHE A 8 5.15 7.78 -4.94
C PHE A 8 4.20 6.57 -5.06
N ILE A 9 2.90 6.74 -4.75
CA ILE A 9 1.88 5.69 -4.94
C ILE A 9 1.79 5.28 -6.42
N ASN A 10 1.84 6.23 -7.35
CA ASN A 10 1.83 5.94 -8.78
C ASN A 10 3.08 5.15 -9.21
N GLN A 11 4.25 5.50 -8.69
CA GLN A 11 5.49 4.74 -8.95
C GLN A 11 5.39 3.28 -8.46
N LEU A 12 4.85 3.06 -7.25
CA LEU A 12 4.61 1.70 -6.75
C LEU A 12 3.63 0.93 -7.64
N LYS A 13 2.58 1.61 -8.11
CA LYS A 13 1.57 1.02 -9.00
C LYS A 13 2.19 0.59 -10.33
N ASP A 14 3.12 1.37 -10.86
CA ASP A 14 3.82 1.05 -12.12
C ASP A 14 4.76 -0.16 -11.95
N ILE A 15 5.34 -0.35 -10.76
CA ILE A 15 6.23 -1.50 -10.46
C ILE A 15 5.44 -2.79 -10.29
N VAL A 16 4.43 -2.81 -9.42
CA VAL A 16 3.73 -4.07 -9.05
C VAL A 16 2.43 -4.32 -9.79
N GLY A 17 1.91 -3.31 -10.50
CA GLY A 17 0.59 -3.32 -11.11
C GLY A 17 -0.54 -2.96 -10.11
N GLY A 18 -1.63 -2.40 -10.65
CA GLY A 18 -2.78 -1.92 -9.86
C GLY A 18 -3.37 -2.95 -8.87
N PRO A 19 -3.61 -4.21 -9.26
CA PRO A 19 -4.17 -5.22 -8.35
C PRO A 19 -3.28 -5.58 -7.16
N GLN A 20 -1.96 -5.36 -7.27
CA GLN A 20 -0.98 -5.67 -6.23
C GLN A 20 -0.68 -4.48 -5.30
N LEU A 21 -1.44 -3.38 -5.42
CA LEU A 21 -1.29 -2.19 -4.59
C LEU A 21 -2.63 -1.80 -3.96
N LEU A 22 -2.67 -1.80 -2.63
CA LEU A 22 -3.82 -1.34 -1.87
C LEU A 22 -3.53 0.03 -1.25
N THR A 23 -4.47 0.95 -1.41
CA THR A 23 -4.47 2.27 -0.78
C THR A 23 -5.82 2.54 -0.11
N GLY A 24 -5.81 3.47 0.84
CA GLY A 24 -6.99 3.86 1.61
C GLY A 24 -7.27 2.92 2.78
N ASP A 25 -7.98 3.48 3.77
CA ASP A 25 -8.06 2.88 5.10
C ASP A 25 -8.75 1.51 5.11
N ARG A 26 -9.85 1.39 4.34
CA ARG A 26 -10.66 0.16 4.28
C ARG A 26 -9.93 -0.99 3.58
N ASN A 27 -9.26 -0.71 2.47
CA ASN A 27 -8.59 -1.76 1.69
C ASN A 27 -7.34 -2.29 2.43
N THR A 28 -6.70 -1.44 3.25
CA THR A 28 -5.47 -1.78 3.97
C THR A 28 -5.71 -2.27 5.40
N GLU A 29 -6.93 -2.16 5.93
CA GLU A 29 -7.29 -2.42 7.34
C GLU A 29 -6.74 -3.74 7.87
N ARG A 30 -6.97 -4.85 7.15
CA ARG A 30 -6.50 -6.20 7.55
C ARG A 30 -4.98 -6.29 7.72
N TYR A 31 -4.22 -5.48 7.00
CA TYR A 31 -2.75 -5.49 7.01
C TYR A 31 -2.17 -4.46 7.98
N ARG A 32 -3.00 -3.54 8.47
CA ARG A 32 -2.62 -2.50 9.43
C ARG A 32 -2.97 -2.86 10.88
N LYS A 33 -3.52 -4.04 11.11
CA LYS A 33 -3.93 -4.55 12.43
C LYS A 33 -3.19 -5.84 12.77
N GLY A 34 -2.57 -5.85 13.95
CA GLY A 34 -1.89 -7.03 14.49
C GLY A 34 -2.87 -8.13 14.88
N PHE A 35 -2.39 -9.37 14.88
CA PHE A 35 -3.21 -10.55 15.20
C PHE A 35 -3.77 -10.54 16.64
N ARG A 36 -2.97 -10.09 17.62
CA ARG A 36 -3.39 -10.01 19.04
C ARG A 36 -3.72 -8.58 19.47
N SER A 37 -2.92 -7.62 19.06
CA SER A 37 -3.02 -6.22 19.44
C SER A 37 -2.16 -5.36 18.51
N GLY A 38 -2.40 -4.05 18.54
CA GLY A 38 -1.63 -3.05 17.79
C GLY A 38 -2.25 -2.75 16.43
N GLU A 39 -2.27 -1.47 16.08
CA GLU A 39 -2.70 -0.97 14.78
C GLU A 39 -1.93 0.31 14.44
N GLY A 40 -1.96 0.70 13.17
CA GLY A 40 -1.28 1.92 12.72
C GLY A 40 -1.71 2.38 11.35
N GLN A 41 -1.30 3.58 10.97
CA GLN A 41 -1.52 4.12 9.64
C GLN A 41 -0.43 3.64 8.69
N ALA A 42 -0.81 3.38 7.44
CA ALA A 42 0.14 3.08 6.37
C ALA A 42 -0.31 3.78 5.09
N LEU A 43 0.65 4.32 4.33
CA LEU A 43 0.37 5.00 3.08
C LEU A 43 -0.22 4.05 2.03
N ALA A 44 0.33 2.84 1.94
CA ALA A 44 -0.09 1.78 1.03
C ALA A 44 0.36 0.41 1.54
N VAL A 45 -0.25 -0.66 1.00
CA VAL A 45 0.18 -2.05 1.17
C VAL A 45 0.52 -2.62 -0.21
N VAL A 46 1.72 -3.17 -0.37
CA VAL A 46 2.30 -3.61 -1.65
C VAL A 46 2.49 -5.13 -1.62
N PHE A 47 2.09 -5.82 -2.68
CA PHE A 47 2.21 -7.27 -2.85
C PHE A 47 3.16 -7.59 -4.02
N PRO A 48 4.49 -7.55 -3.82
CA PRO A 48 5.43 -7.88 -4.89
C PRO A 48 5.32 -9.35 -5.29
N THR A 49 5.38 -9.63 -6.60
CA THR A 49 5.25 -10.99 -7.17
C THR A 49 6.58 -11.57 -7.66
N SER A 50 7.64 -10.77 -7.70
CA SER A 50 9.01 -11.17 -8.05
C SER A 50 10.02 -10.40 -7.18
N LEU A 51 11.27 -10.88 -7.15
CA LEU A 51 12.39 -10.21 -6.47
C LEU A 51 13.23 -9.33 -7.41
N LEU A 52 12.98 -9.44 -8.72
CA LEU A 52 13.72 -8.79 -9.79
C LEU A 52 12.77 -7.88 -10.57
#